data_AF-A0A6I4VVY7-F1
#
_entry.id   AF-A0A6I4VVY7-F1
#
_cell.length_a   1.000
_cell.length_b   1.000
_cell.length_c   1.000
_cell.angle_alpha   90.00
_cell.angle_beta   90.00
_cell.angle_gamma   90.00
#
_symmetry.space_group_name_H-M   'P 1'
#
loop_
_entity.id
_entity.type
_entity.pdbx_description
1 polymer ?
#
loop_
_entity_poly.entity_id
_entity_poly.type
_entity_poly.pdbx_seq_one_letter_code
_entity_poly.pdbx_strand_id
1 'polypeptide(L)' 'MMFTGVRVQELCEVKVSDVILGERSGSVVVRGKGNKQRTIPIIKDLRDTLRKYSSI' A
#
# COMPACT_ATOMS: atom_id res chain seq x y z
N MET A 1 -2.82 -12.15 -4.99
CA MET A 1 -3.80 -11.05 -5.03
C MET A 1 -5.22 -11.60 -4.82
N MET A 2 -5.58 -11.98 -3.59
CA MET A 2 -6.88 -12.63 -3.35
C MET A 2 -7.99 -11.67 -2.88
N PHE A 3 -7.68 -10.42 -2.54
CA PHE A 3 -8.68 -9.50 -1.98
C PHE A 3 -8.66 -8.05 -2.51
N THR A 4 -7.74 -7.67 -3.41
CA THR A 4 -7.57 -6.25 -3.81
C THR A 4 -7.63 -5.99 -5.32
N GLY A 5 -7.63 -7.02 -6.18
CA GLY A 5 -7.66 -6.84 -7.65
C GLY A 5 -6.49 -6.03 -8.24
N VAL A 6 -5.46 -5.75 -7.44
CA VAL A 6 -4.23 -5.06 -7.85
C VAL A 6 -3.44 -5.99 -8.77
N ARG A 7 -2.70 -5.47 -9.75
CA ARG A 7 -1.74 -6.24 -10.56
C ARG A 7 -0.36 -6.24 -9.90
N VAL A 8 0.43 -7.30 -10.09
CA VAL A 8 1.80 -7.42 -9.52
C VAL A 8 2.65 -6.19 -9.81
N GLN A 9 2.59 -5.69 -11.04
CA GLN A 9 3.35 -4.52 -11.47
C GLN A 9 2.98 -3.24 -10.70
N GLU A 10 1.69 -3.06 -10.40
CA GLU A 10 1.22 -1.91 -9.60
C GLU A 10 1.65 -2.02 -8.14
N LEU A 11 1.93 -3.24 -7.64
CA LEU A 11 2.46 -3.47 -6.29
C LEU A 11 3.98 -3.25 -6.24
N CYS A 12 4.70 -3.59 -7.30
CA CYS A 12 6.13 -3.30 -7.45
C CYS A 12 6.43 -1.80 -7.61
N GLU A 13 5.48 -1.02 -8.14
CA GLU A 13 5.63 0.43 -8.32
C GLU A 13 5.22 1.25 -7.09
N VAL A 14 4.67 0.64 -6.03
CA VAL A 14 4.33 1.35 -4.79
C VAL A 14 5.60 1.89 -4.13
N LYS A 15 5.66 3.21 -3.94
CA LYS A 15 6.72 3.86 -3.16
C LYS A 15 6.30 4.01 -1.71
N VAL A 16 7.28 4.13 -0.82
CA VAL A 16 7.03 4.44 0.61
C VAL A 16 6.23 5.74 0.76
N SER A 17 6.44 6.72 -0.13
CA SER A 17 5.67 7.97 -0.18
C SER A 17 4.18 7.79 -0.52
N ASP A 18 3.80 6.71 -1.18
CA ASP A 18 2.41 6.40 -1.50
C ASP A 18 1.70 5.64 -0.36
N VAL A 19 2.44 5.28 0.70
CA VAL A 19 1.91 4.60 1.89
C VAL A 19 1.60 5.63 2.97
N ILE A 20 0.33 5.71 3.37
CA ILE A 20 -0.14 6.53 4.47
C ILE A 20 -0.34 5.61 5.68
N LEU A 21 0.54 5.73 6.67
CA LEU A 21 0.45 4.98 7.93
C LEU A 21 -0.06 5.89 9.05
N GLY A 22 -1.26 5.61 9.55
CA GLY A 22 -1.75 6.16 10.81
C GLY A 22 -1.46 5.23 11.99
N GLU A 23 -1.77 5.67 13.21
CA GLU A 23 -1.68 4.80 14.40
C GLU A 23 -2.61 3.59 14.29
N ARG A 24 -3.89 3.83 13.96
CA ARG A 24 -4.94 2.80 13.95
C ARG A 24 -5.47 2.46 12.55
N SER A 25 -5.19 3.29 11.56
CA SER A 25 -5.56 3.08 10.15
C SER A 25 -4.34 3.19 9.25
N GLY A 26 -4.43 2.67 8.03
CA GLY A 26 -3.42 2.88 7.01
C GLY A 26 -4.01 2.65 5.63
N SER A 27 -3.46 3.32 4.63
CA SER A 27 -3.86 3.15 3.25
C SER A 27 -2.66 3.25 2.31
N VAL A 28 -2.72 2.56 1.19
CA VAL A 28 -1.76 2.67 0.11
C VAL A 28 -2.46 3.26 -1.10
N VAL A 29 -1.86 4.30 -1.67
CA VAL A 29 -2.30 4.86 -2.94
C VAL A 29 -1.61 4.07 -4.05
N VAL A 30 -2.41 3.45 -4.91
CA VAL A 30 -1.90 2.70 -6.06
C VAL A 30 -2.33 3.40 -7.34
N ARG A 31 -1.37 3.61 -8.25
CA ARG A 31 -1.60 4.22 -9.55
C ARG A 31 -1.73 3.12 -10.59
N GLY A 32 -2.89 3.02 -11.21
CA GLY A 32 -3.14 2.09 -12.31
C GLY A 32 -2.97 2.75 -13.68
N LYS A 33 -3.20 1.96 -14.72
CA LYS A 33 -3.16 2.41 -16.12
C LYS A 33 -4.09 3.63 -16.34
N GLY A 34 -3.54 4.67 -16.97
CA GLY A 34 -4.25 5.91 -17.26
C GLY A 34 -4.32 6.90 -16.10
N ASN A 35 -3.33 6.91 -15.20
CA ASN A 35 -3.28 7.76 -14.00
C ASN A 35 -4.46 7.58 -13.05
N LYS A 36 -5.18 6.45 -13.14
CA LYS A 36 -6.28 6.16 -12.22
C LYS A 36 -5.70 5.81 -10.86
N GLN A 37 -5.96 6.66 -9.88
CA GLN A 37 -5.54 6.43 -8.50
C GLN A 37 -6.64 5.69 -7.76
N ARG A 38 -6.24 4.72 -6.93
CA ARG A 38 -7.14 4.06 -5.98
C ARG A 38 -6.45 3.97 -4.63
N THR A 39 -7.23 4.21 -3.58
CA THR A 39 -6.77 4.10 -2.21
C THR A 39 -7.22 2.76 -1.66
N ILE A 40 -6.26 1.93 -1.26
CA ILE A 40 -6.53 0.59 -0.73
C ILE A 40 -6.22 0.61 0.76
N PRO A 41 -7.16 0.21 1.63
CA PRO A 41 -6.89 0.12 3.06
C PRO A 41 -5.84 -0.96 3.34
N ILE A 42 -4.88 -0.62 4.21
CA ILE A 42 -3.83 -1.52 4.67
C ILE A 42 -4.32 -2.25 5.92
N ILE A 43 -4.28 -3.58 5.88
CA ILE A 43 -4.56 -4.44 7.04
C ILE A 43 -3.45 -4.31 8.09
N LYS A 44 -3.78 -4.63 9.34
CA LYS A 44 -2.87 -4.50 10.49
C LYS A 44 -1.51 -5.17 10.26
N ASP A 45 -1.51 -6.41 9.79
CA ASP A 45 -0.28 -7.21 9.59
C ASP A 45 0.71 -6.57 8.61
N LEU A 46 0.19 -5.98 7.52
CA LEU A 46 1.01 -5.26 6.56
C LEU A 46 1.58 -3.97 7.18
N ARG A 47 0.83 -3.31 8.07
CA ARG A 47 1.29 -2.13 8.82
C ARG A 47 2.45 -2.47 9.76
N ASP A 48 2.35 -3.58 10.48
CA ASP A 48 3.39 -4.04 11.41
C ASP A 48 4.67 -4.41 10.66
N THR A 49 4.53 -5.06 9.50
CA THR A 49 5.65 -5.39 8.60
C THR A 49 6.34 -4.13 8.06
N LEU A 50 5.55 -3.14 7.59
CA LEU A 50 6.08 -1.87 7.08
C LEU A 50 6.76 -1.04 8.17
N ARG A 51 6.19 -1.00 9.39
CA ARG A 51 6.82 -0.35 10.55
C ARG A 51 8.17 -0.99 10.89
N LYS A 52 8.27 -2.32 10.81
CA LYS A 52 9.52 -3.05 11.02
C LYS A 52 10.56 -2.74 9.92
N TYR A 53 10.11 -2.62 8.67
CA TYR A 53 10.99 -2.28 7.53
C TYR A 53 11.50 -0.84 7.58
N SER A 54 10.67 0.12 8.01
CA SER A 54 11.03 1.54 8.11
C SER A 54 11.89 1.90 9.33
N SER A 55 12.10 0.96 10.25
CA SER A 55 12.90 1.16 11.47
C SER A 55 14.30 0.53 11.36
N ILE A 56 14.78 0.31 10.13
CA ILE A 56 16.18 -0.01 9.80
C ILE A 56 16.94 1.29 9.61
#